data_AF-A0A432VFX8-F1
#
_entry.id   AF-A0A432VFX8-F1
#
_cell.length_a   1.000
_cell.length_b   1.000
_cell.length_c   1.000
_cell.angle_alpha   90.00
_cell.angle_beta   90.00
_cell.angle_gamma   90.00
#
_symmetry.space_group_name_H-M   'P 1'
#
loop_
_entity.id
_entity.type
_entity.pdbx_description
1 polymer ?
#
loop_
_entity_poly.entity_id
_entity_poly.type
_entity_poly.pdbx_seq_one_letter_code
_entity_poly.pdbx_strand_id
1 'polypeptide(L)'
;MTEGLTSIHDAAPLAREVLSALTDRWPNSAMLLPGALPLASGGVTDRDFVHTVQYLNDHGFISYDAMVLGADPEPRVIGALITRRGQHLLGLIDKVSC
;
A
#
# COMPACT_ATOMS: atom_id res chain seq x y z
N MET A 1 -0.83 -2.18 21.08
CA MET A 1 0.43 -2.69 20.52
C MET A 1 0.73 -1.87 19.29
N THR A 2 1.77 -1.04 19.32
CA THR A 2 2.20 -0.26 18.15
C THR A 2 3.03 -1.16 17.27
N GLU A 3 2.42 -1.75 16.24
CA GLU A 3 3.18 -2.32 15.12
C GLU A 3 4.02 -1.19 14.51
N GLY A 4 5.33 -1.25 14.71
CA GLY A 4 6.25 -0.29 14.11
C GLY A 4 6.39 -0.58 12.60
N LEU A 5 6.73 0.45 11.82
CA LEU A 5 7.01 0.35 10.38
C LEU A 5 7.99 -0.79 10.03
N THR A 6 8.94 -1.11 10.91
CA THR A 6 9.87 -2.23 10.76
C THR A 6 9.16 -3.58 10.74
N SER A 7 8.18 -3.80 11.63
CA SER A 7 7.38 -5.03 11.67
C SER A 7 6.51 -5.20 10.42
N ILE A 8 6.07 -4.07 9.84
CA ILE A 8 5.28 -4.08 8.62
C ILE A 8 6.17 -4.38 7.41
N HIS A 9 7.39 -3.86 7.37
CA HIS A 9 8.33 -4.14 6.28
C HIS A 9 8.72 -5.63 6.23
N ASP A 10 8.87 -6.29 7.38
CA ASP A 10 9.14 -7.73 7.44
C ASP A 10 7.95 -8.57 6.92
N ALA A 11 6.72 -8.10 7.15
CA ALA A 11 5.50 -8.76 6.69
C ALA A 11 5.09 -8.35 5.27
N ALA A 12 5.47 -7.16 4.80
CA ALA A 12 5.02 -6.54 3.58
C ALA A 12 6.16 -5.67 3.01
N PRO A 13 7.02 -6.25 2.16
CA PRO A 13 8.28 -5.62 1.74
C PRO A 13 8.10 -4.34 0.93
N LEU A 14 6.93 -4.14 0.31
CA LEU A 14 6.62 -2.96 -0.50
C LEU A 14 5.70 -1.97 0.23
N ALA A 15 5.48 -2.16 1.54
CA ALA A 15 4.49 -1.40 2.27
C ALA A 15 4.77 0.10 2.24
N ARG A 16 6.04 0.49 2.36
CA ARG A 16 6.45 1.89 2.36
C ARG A 16 6.17 2.55 1.01
N GLU A 17 6.50 1.85 -0.07
CA GLU A 17 6.35 2.33 -1.45
C GLU A 17 4.88 2.48 -1.81
N VAL A 18 4.05 1.48 -1.47
CA VAL A 18 2.60 1.53 -1.69
C VAL A 18 1.97 2.67 -0.90
N LEU A 19 2.29 2.80 0.39
CA LEU A 19 1.73 3.84 1.24
C LEU A 19 2.19 5.25 0.82
N SER A 20 3.45 5.40 0.40
CA SER A 20 3.96 6.67 -0.15
C SER A 20 3.24 7.03 -1.44
N ALA A 21 3.11 6.08 -2.38
CA ALA A 21 2.43 6.32 -3.66
C ALA A 21 0.96 6.74 -3.48
N LEU A 22 0.27 6.17 -2.49
CA LEU A 22 -1.11 6.55 -2.17
C LEU A 22 -1.21 7.88 -1.42
N THR A 23 -0.21 8.21 -0.61
CA THR A 23 -0.13 9.50 0.08
C THR A 23 0.00 10.64 -0.93
N ASP A 24 0.88 10.50 -1.91
CA ASP A 24 1.11 11.53 -2.95
C ASP A 24 -0.14 11.77 -3.83
N ARG A 25 -1.05 10.80 -3.86
CA ARG A 25 -2.30 10.85 -4.65
C ARG A 25 -3.50 11.37 -3.85
N TRP A 26 -3.42 11.33 -2.52
CA TRP A 26 -4.51 11.75 -1.65
C TRP A 26 -4.90 13.23 -1.92
N PRO A 27 -6.20 13.58 -1.95
CA PRO A 27 -7.38 12.77 -1.59
C PRO A 27 -7.95 11.90 -2.74
N ASN A 28 -7.26 11.80 -3.87
CA ASN A 28 -7.74 11.04 -5.02
C ASN A 28 -7.36 9.56 -4.90
N SER A 29 -8.22 8.70 -5.43
CA SER A 29 -7.90 7.28 -5.61
C SER A 29 -6.84 7.10 -6.69
N ALA A 30 -6.03 6.04 -6.57
CA ALA A 30 -5.01 5.69 -7.55
C ALA A 30 -5.21 4.28 -8.11
N MET A 31 -4.72 4.07 -9.33
CA MET A 31 -4.44 2.73 -9.82
C MET A 31 -3.01 2.36 -9.38
N LEU A 32 -2.84 1.21 -8.73
CA LEU A 32 -1.53 0.67 -8.39
C LEU A 32 -1.15 -0.45 -9.37
N LEU A 33 0.08 -0.38 -9.84
CA LEU A 33 0.72 -1.36 -10.71
C LEU A 33 2.10 -1.68 -10.09
N PRO A 34 2.55 -2.95 -10.12
CA PRO A 34 3.91 -3.31 -9.69
C PRO A 34 4.98 -2.40 -10.33
N GLY A 35 4.91 -2.21 -11.65
CA GLY A 35 5.87 -1.38 -12.38
C GLY A 35 5.79 0.13 -12.11
N ALA A 36 4.72 0.62 -11.47
CA ALA A 36 4.54 2.04 -11.16
C ALA A 36 5.04 2.44 -9.76
N LEU A 37 5.49 1.47 -8.94
CA LEU A 37 6.01 1.75 -7.60
C LEU A 37 7.43 2.34 -7.68
N PRO A 38 7.72 3.43 -6.95
CA PRO A 38 9.04 4.05 -6.96
C PRO A 38 10.03 3.17 -6.17
N LEU A 39 10.84 2.38 -6.87
CA LEU A 39 11.74 1.41 -6.23
C LEU A 39 13.21 1.69 -6.48
N ALA A 40 13.99 1.48 -5.43
CA ALA A 40 15.44 1.54 -5.43
C ALA A 40 16.04 0.20 -5.91
N SER A 41 15.87 -0.15 -7.18
CA SER A 41 16.54 -1.28 -7.88
C SER A 41 16.12 -2.69 -7.44
N GLY A 42 15.72 -3.54 -8.40
CA GLY A 42 15.43 -4.97 -8.16
C GLY A 42 14.17 -5.51 -8.82
N GLY A 43 13.27 -4.63 -9.26
CA GLY A 43 11.96 -5.02 -9.81
C GLY A 43 11.01 -5.52 -8.72
N VAL A 44 9.71 -5.38 -8.97
CA VAL A 44 8.67 -5.95 -8.11
C VAL A 44 8.29 -7.31 -8.62
N THR A 45 8.27 -8.33 -7.76
CA THR A 45 7.56 -9.56 -8.12
C THR A 45 6.06 -9.37 -7.91
N ASP A 46 5.24 -9.88 -8.83
CA ASP A 46 3.78 -9.87 -8.70
C ASP A 46 3.31 -10.43 -7.36
N ARG A 47 4.01 -11.46 -6.87
CA ARG A 47 3.74 -12.08 -5.58
C ARG A 47 3.92 -11.09 -4.43
N ASP A 48 5.04 -10.37 -4.39
CA ASP A 48 5.32 -9.41 -3.32
C ASP A 48 4.37 -8.21 -3.37
N PHE A 49 4.00 -7.77 -4.58
CA PHE A 49 2.99 -6.74 -4.79
C PHE A 49 1.63 -7.16 -4.20
N VAL A 50 1.11 -8.31 -4.66
CA VAL A 50 -0.19 -8.81 -4.22
C VAL A 50 -0.20 -9.05 -2.71
N HIS A 51 0.86 -9.68 -2.19
CA HIS A 51 1.01 -9.93 -0.75
C HIS A 51 0.99 -8.63 0.07
N THR A 52 1.76 -7.62 -0.36
CA THR A 52 1.82 -6.32 0.31
C THR A 52 0.45 -5.64 0.31
N VAL A 53 -0.21 -5.57 -0.85
CA VAL A 53 -1.51 -4.91 -0.98
C VAL A 53 -2.57 -5.60 -0.11
N GLN A 54 -2.60 -6.94 -0.13
CA GLN A 54 -3.50 -7.72 0.73
C GLN A 54 -3.22 -7.45 2.20
N TYR A 55 -1.96 -7.56 2.63
CA TYR A 55 -1.57 -7.28 4.01
C TYR A 55 -2.02 -5.89 4.47
N LEU A 56 -1.74 -4.86 3.68
CA LEU A 56 -2.12 -3.49 4.01
C LEU A 56 -3.64 -3.29 4.09
N ASN A 57 -4.40 -3.96 3.23
CA ASN A 57 -5.86 -3.90 3.23
C ASN A 57 -6.44 -4.65 4.44
N ASP A 58 -5.95 -5.85 4.73
CA ASP A 58 -6.40 -6.69 5.85
C ASP A 58 -6.16 -6.02 7.21
N HIS A 59 -5.11 -5.20 7.32
CA HIS A 59 -4.80 -4.42 8.52
C HIS A 59 -5.44 -3.01 8.50
N GLY A 60 -6.19 -2.68 7.45
CA GLY A 60 -6.95 -1.45 7.31
C GLY A 60 -6.10 -0.20 7.06
N PHE A 61 -4.89 -0.33 6.53
CA PHE A 61 -4.02 0.79 6.16
C PHE A 61 -4.36 1.39 4.80
N ILE A 62 -4.92 0.57 3.89
CA ILE A 62 -5.42 1.00 2.58
C ILE A 62 -6.84 0.45 2.37
N SER A 63 -7.54 1.01 1.39
CA SER A 63 -8.78 0.47 0.83
C SER A 63 -8.72 0.53 -0.68
N TYR A 64 -9.37 -0.40 -1.38
CA TYR A 64 -9.47 -0.38 -2.84
C TYR A 64 -10.81 -0.94 -3.31
N ASP A 65 -11.22 -0.58 -4.52
CA ASP A 65 -12.47 -1.07 -5.12
C ASP A 65 -12.31 -2.50 -5.64
N ALA A 66 -11.20 -2.78 -6.33
CA ALA A 66 -10.91 -4.10 -6.85
C ALA A 66 -9.40 -4.36 -6.96
N MET A 67 -9.03 -5.62 -6.75
CA MET A 67 -7.71 -6.15 -7.12
C MET A 67 -7.90 -7.20 -8.21
N VAL A 68 -7.23 -7.02 -9.35
CA VAL A 68 -7.31 -7.92 -10.49
C VAL A 68 -6.02 -8.73 -10.57
N LEU A 69 -6.15 -10.05 -10.46
CA LEU A 69 -5.05 -11.03 -10.48
C LEU A 69 -5.05 -11.79 -11.81
N GLY A 70 -3.88 -12.25 -12.25
CA GLY A 70 -3.75 -13.03 -13.50
C GLY A 70 -4.13 -12.24 -14.76
N ALA A 71 -4.10 -10.91 -14.69
CA ALA A 71 -4.31 -10.06 -15.84
C ALA A 71 -2.99 -9.83 -16.58
N ASP A 72 -3.02 -9.91 -17.91
CA ASP A 72 -1.91 -9.45 -18.74
C ASP A 72 -1.93 -7.91 -18.82
N PRO A 73 -0.77 -7.22 -18.69
CA PRO A 73 0.57 -7.78 -18.51
C PRO A 73 1.00 -7.99 -17.04
N GLU A 74 0.30 -7.42 -16.05
CA GLU A 74 0.64 -7.48 -14.62
C GLU A 74 -0.61 -7.32 -13.73
N PRO A 75 -0.60 -7.77 -12.46
CA PRO A 75 -1.70 -7.52 -11.51
C PRO A 75 -1.89 -6.02 -11.26
N ARG A 76 -3.12 -5.62 -10.96
CA ARG A 76 -3.43 -4.20 -10.70
C ARG A 76 -4.46 -4.02 -9.61
N VAL A 77 -4.35 -2.90 -8.91
CA VAL A 77 -5.34 -2.45 -7.90
C VAL A 77 -6.03 -1.20 -8.42
N ILE A 78 -7.35 -1.20 -8.40
CA ILE A 78 -8.21 -0.14 -8.92
C ILE A 78 -8.84 0.59 -7.73
N GLY A 79 -8.86 1.92 -7.77
CA GLY A 79 -9.53 2.74 -6.76
C GLY A 79 -8.82 2.73 -5.40
N ALA A 80 -7.50 2.51 -5.37
CA ALA A 80 -6.75 2.41 -4.11
C ALA A 80 -6.64 3.77 -3.41
N LEU A 81 -6.83 3.78 -2.09
CA LEU A 81 -6.81 4.94 -1.22
C LEU A 81 -6.07 4.61 0.08
N ILE A 82 -5.34 5.57 0.62
CA ILE A 82 -4.77 5.46 1.98
C ILE A 82 -5.86 5.78 3.01
N THR A 83 -6.00 4.92 4.02
CA THR A 83 -6.96 5.15 5.11
C THR A 83 -6.39 6.10 6.16
N ARG A 84 -7.24 6.55 7.08
CA ARG A 84 -6.82 7.33 8.26
C ARG A 84 -5.80 6.57 9.12
N ARG A 85 -5.94 5.23 9.23
CA ARG A 85 -4.97 4.39 9.96
C ARG A 85 -3.62 4.35 9.23
N GLY A 86 -3.63 4.24 7.89
CA GLY A 86 -2.42 4.32 7.07
C GLY A 86 -1.72 5.67 7.20
N GLN A 87 -2.47 6.76 7.20
CA GLN A 87 -1.92 8.11 7.40
C GLN A 87 -1.29 8.28 8.79
N HIS A 88 -1.93 7.75 9.84
CA HIS A 88 -1.38 7.78 11.19
C HIS A 88 -0.09 6.94 11.30
N LEU A 89 -0.04 5.78 10.64
CA LEU A 89 1.17 4.95 10.59
C LEU A 89 2.36 5.71 9.97
N LEU A 90 2.11 6.51 8.93
CA LEU A 90 3.13 7.34 8.30
C LEU A 90 3.45 8.63 9.08
N GLY A 91 2.77 8.91 10.20
CA GLY A 91 2.92 10.16 10.94
C GLY A 91 2.39 11.39 10.20
N LEU A 92 1.52 11.20 9.20
CA LEU A 92 0.92 12.29 8.41
C LEU A 92 -0.21 13.00 9.16
N ILE A 93 -0.79 12.33 10.14
CA ILE A 93 -1.81 12.89 11.04
C ILE A 93 -1.40 12.59 12.48
N ASP A 94 -1.44 13.61 13.34
CA ASP A 94 -1.31 13.42 14.77
C ASP A 94 -2.47 12.59 15.32
N LYS A 95 -2.19 11.84 16.39
CA LYS A 95 -3.09 10.86 17.05
C LYS A 95 -4.56 11.22 16.85
N VAL A 96 -5.29 10.28 16.24
CA VAL A 96 -6.76 10.30 16.23
C VAL A 96 -7.20 10.48 17.68
N SER A 97 -7.63 11.71 18.01
CA SER A 97 -8.21 12.01 19.30
C SER A 97 -9.55 11.30 19.33
N CYS A 98 -9.56 10.14 19.99
CA CYS A 98 -10.78 9.49 20.47
C CYS A 98 -11.21 10.17 21.76
#